data_AF-A0A3R6DAA0-F1
#
_entry.id   AF-A0A3R6DAA0-F1
#
_cell.length_a   1.000
_cell.length_b   1.000
_cell.length_c   1.000
_cell.angle_alpha   90.00
_cell.angle_beta   90.00
_cell.angle_gamma   90.00
#
_symmetry.space_group_name_H-M   'P 1'
#
loop_
_entity.id
_entity.type
_entity.pdbx_description
1 polymer ?
#
loop_
_entity_poly.entity_id
_entity_poly.type
_entity_poly.pdbx_seq_one_letter_code
_entity_poly.pdbx_strand_id
1 'polypeptide(L)'
;MNKKFSTLMTGALLVGSITVASAQHANKSDWEVPFRTQDVTAAKLDQADVAKINKFDSNKYYQLVVNEKTGAEAEGAEVKVLVQDRDYTTGKLYLKVVALSEAEENGAKLTSSLWKIDVQPDASNGVNFKFVNKETGYPLTFDHENAVDGGTLTSESVKAGATKTLVDGCIDRWTWYNVAKLTKGTFGAQKLWAFVHDTKVAVALAQNDNGEVVAVKYSDADAGVNMADQNVIALTPVVAGAKVLSADDINSMIDADGSWEYGNSVAGDNWNKAMFDMFHSGKTAEVALADAYSYFVREKGYVAEEHTLLENGASTAYAGFNIVLNVKKVSTSEPDSVLMVSTEAYEADKLNPEKSPNLKLVNAPAPANYANLTAYNARSIFKFTYFPTQDSLVIEPLNASSMSVAEYQANTAWTATTLANATIDQFYNSVNEGKARGTGALTAADNTGVKKAAQEPVAITIAYLSDGSVVPTVGRARTYAGDEFANAGLTVQDKANGKAYVTNKQADMLIRIGFDHDYSYLARASKVDGTYFVRLSTTKAASQGEKRVDGSYIVSDFAGHMYYDVKENEQDFNHMPATQWVVKQLGCDNRTAPQDNETPRVKITNREFDNIAFEVSFTM
;
A
#
# COMPACT_ATOMS: atom_id res chain seq x y z
N MET A 1 8.30 -69.92 -24.54
CA MET A 1 7.96 -70.63 -23.28
C MET A 1 7.96 -69.62 -22.13
N ASN A 2 6.77 -69.38 -21.57
CA ASN A 2 6.41 -69.02 -20.19
C ASN A 2 7.43 -68.42 -19.18
N LYS A 3 6.94 -67.35 -18.50
CA LYS A 3 6.87 -67.13 -17.02
C LYS A 3 8.16 -66.58 -16.33
N LYS A 4 8.20 -65.55 -15.46
CA LYS A 4 7.26 -64.95 -14.47
C LYS A 4 7.70 -63.54 -14.00
N PHE A 5 6.69 -62.72 -13.60
CA PHE A 5 6.53 -61.86 -12.39
C PHE A 5 7.60 -60.87 -11.88
N SER A 6 7.13 -59.60 -11.80
CA SER A 6 7.10 -58.64 -10.67
C SER A 6 8.38 -58.22 -9.94
N THR A 7 8.66 -56.91 -9.96
CA THR A 7 9.03 -56.18 -8.73
C THR A 7 8.43 -54.77 -8.77
N LEU A 8 7.33 -54.65 -8.05
CA LEU A 8 6.76 -53.43 -7.48
C LEU A 8 7.85 -52.75 -6.63
N MET A 9 8.36 -51.59 -7.06
CA MET A 9 9.10 -50.66 -6.19
C MET A 9 8.15 -49.51 -5.88
N THR A 10 7.47 -49.68 -4.76
CA THR A 10 6.82 -48.62 -3.99
C THR A 10 7.91 -47.65 -3.52
N GLY A 11 8.28 -46.69 -4.37
CA GLY A 11 9.01 -45.49 -3.97
C GLY A 11 7.99 -44.38 -3.78
N ALA A 12 7.85 -43.90 -2.55
CA ALA A 12 6.96 -42.79 -2.21
C ALA A 12 7.37 -41.53 -2.99
N LEU A 13 6.78 -41.32 -4.16
CA LEU A 13 6.70 -40.00 -4.79
C LEU A 13 5.71 -39.19 -3.96
N LEU A 14 6.20 -38.09 -3.36
CA LEU A 14 5.32 -37.06 -2.83
C LEU A 14 4.40 -36.60 -3.97
N VAL A 15 3.14 -37.04 -3.89
CA VAL A 15 2.08 -36.66 -4.81
C VAL A 15 1.72 -35.20 -4.53
N GLY A 16 2.33 -34.28 -5.27
CA GLY A 16 1.91 -32.89 -5.33
C GLY A 16 0.61 -32.80 -6.14
N SER A 17 -0.52 -33.12 -5.50
CA SER A 17 -1.84 -32.81 -6.02
C SER A 17 -2.00 -31.28 -6.09
N ILE A 18 -2.55 -30.77 -7.20
CA ILE A 18 -2.90 -29.35 -7.31
C ILE A 18 -4.14 -29.10 -6.46
N THR A 19 -3.96 -28.78 -5.18
CA THR A 19 -5.02 -28.27 -4.32
C THR A 19 -5.02 -26.75 -4.40
N VAL A 20 -5.99 -26.18 -5.12
CA VAL A 20 -6.41 -24.79 -4.89
C VAL A 20 -7.43 -24.85 -3.75
N ALA A 21 -6.95 -25.06 -2.54
CA ALA A 21 -7.77 -25.12 -1.34
C ALA A 21 -7.04 -24.38 -0.20
N SER A 22 -7.27 -23.08 -0.20
CA SER A 22 -6.78 -22.13 0.77
C SER A 22 -7.68 -22.12 2.00
N ALA A 23 -7.10 -22.53 3.11
CA ALA A 23 -7.49 -22.12 4.44
C ALA A 23 -6.26 -22.33 5.33
N GLN A 24 -5.86 -21.27 6.03
CA GLN A 24 -4.87 -21.22 7.12
C GLN A 24 -3.41 -20.79 6.85
N HIS A 25 -2.90 -20.69 5.61
CA HIS A 25 -1.51 -20.22 5.41
C HIS A 25 -1.30 -19.49 4.07
N ALA A 26 -1.70 -18.23 3.97
CA ALA A 26 -1.61 -17.43 2.74
C ALA A 26 -0.18 -16.98 2.34
N ASN A 27 0.85 -17.25 3.16
CA ASN A 27 2.24 -16.80 2.96
C ASN A 27 3.26 -17.93 3.24
N LYS A 28 3.17 -19.08 2.58
CA LYS A 28 4.22 -20.12 2.64
C LYS A 28 4.91 -20.26 1.28
N SER A 29 6.23 -20.46 1.32
CA SER A 29 7.18 -20.65 0.21
C SER A 29 6.82 -21.76 -0.81
N ASP A 30 5.76 -22.52 -0.56
CA ASP A 30 5.35 -23.66 -1.39
C ASP A 30 4.35 -23.27 -2.49
N TRP A 31 3.74 -22.08 -2.41
CA TRP A 31 2.75 -21.59 -3.37
C TRP A 31 3.41 -20.91 -4.58
N GLU A 32 2.72 -20.93 -5.73
CA GLU A 32 3.26 -20.41 -7.00
C GLU A 32 3.19 -18.89 -7.12
N VAL A 33 2.26 -18.27 -6.39
CA VAL A 33 2.08 -16.82 -6.35
C VAL A 33 1.67 -16.44 -4.92
N PRO A 34 2.51 -15.74 -4.15
CA PRO A 34 2.09 -15.18 -2.87
C PRO A 34 1.11 -14.02 -3.11
N PHE A 35 0.10 -13.89 -2.24
CA PHE A 35 -0.81 -12.75 -2.27
C PHE A 35 -0.30 -11.66 -1.33
N ARG A 36 -0.70 -10.41 -1.59
CA ARG A 36 -0.41 -9.31 -0.66
C ARG A 36 -1.12 -9.54 0.67
N THR A 37 -0.46 -9.13 1.74
CA THR A 37 -1.06 -9.06 3.06
C THR A 37 -2.14 -7.97 3.10
N GLN A 38 -3.19 -8.22 3.87
CA GLN A 38 -4.30 -7.28 4.13
C GLN A 38 -4.39 -6.97 5.63
N ASP A 39 -3.25 -7.00 6.33
CA ASP A 39 -3.20 -6.92 7.79
C ASP A 39 -3.40 -5.49 8.29
N VAL A 40 -3.05 -4.51 7.45
CA VAL A 40 -3.11 -3.08 7.79
C VAL A 40 -4.49 -2.51 7.47
N THR A 41 -5.20 -2.02 8.48
CA THR A 41 -6.48 -1.31 8.33
C THR A 41 -6.28 0.14 7.89
N ALA A 42 -7.22 0.67 7.10
CA ALA A 42 -7.22 2.08 6.72
C ALA A 42 -7.43 3.00 7.94
N ALA A 43 -6.80 4.17 7.93
CA ALA A 43 -7.04 5.18 8.95
C ALA A 43 -8.50 5.66 8.90
N LYS A 44 -9.10 5.91 10.06
CA LYS A 44 -10.44 6.50 10.13
C LYS A 44 -10.41 7.91 9.52
N LEU A 45 -11.43 8.22 8.73
CA LEU A 45 -11.74 9.57 8.30
C LEU A 45 -13.01 10.03 9.03
N ASP A 46 -12.99 11.22 9.61
CA ASP A 46 -14.23 11.85 10.09
C ASP A 46 -14.96 12.48 8.90
N GLN A 47 -16.27 12.27 8.75
CA GLN A 47 -17.01 12.64 7.54
C GLN A 47 -16.98 14.14 7.25
N ALA A 48 -16.87 14.98 8.28
CA ALA A 48 -16.72 16.43 8.18
C ALA A 48 -15.34 16.86 7.64
N ASP A 49 -14.31 16.00 7.75
CA ASP A 49 -12.91 16.28 7.44
C ASP A 49 -12.40 15.49 6.21
N VAL A 50 -13.31 14.85 5.48
CA VAL A 50 -12.98 14.12 4.25
C VAL A 50 -12.40 15.11 3.21
N ALA A 51 -11.09 15.02 2.99
CA ALA A 51 -10.39 15.86 2.04
C ALA A 51 -10.71 15.45 0.59
N LYS A 52 -11.67 16.14 -0.01
CA LYS A 52 -12.08 15.95 -1.40
C LYS A 52 -11.07 16.55 -2.37
N ILE A 53 -10.99 15.97 -3.56
CA ILE A 53 -10.09 16.43 -4.61
C ILE A 53 -10.80 17.31 -5.63
N ASN A 54 -10.04 18.13 -6.36
CA ASN A 54 -10.53 18.93 -7.49
C ASN A 54 -9.90 18.54 -8.83
N LYS A 55 -8.94 17.61 -8.81
CA LYS A 55 -8.19 17.12 -9.97
C LYS A 55 -7.75 15.69 -9.71
N PHE A 56 -7.94 14.82 -10.70
CA PHE A 56 -7.37 13.47 -10.69
C PHE A 56 -5.88 13.50 -11.09
N ASP A 57 -5.09 12.67 -10.42
CA ASP A 57 -3.66 12.49 -10.66
C ASP A 57 -3.39 10.99 -10.76
N SER A 58 -2.87 10.56 -11.91
CA SER A 58 -2.62 9.15 -12.23
C SER A 58 -1.54 8.51 -11.34
N ASN A 59 -0.73 9.33 -10.67
CA ASN A 59 0.34 8.85 -9.78
C ASN A 59 -0.13 8.68 -8.32
N LYS A 60 -1.39 9.00 -8.01
CA LYS A 60 -1.94 8.96 -6.66
C LYS A 60 -3.01 7.89 -6.51
N TYR A 61 -3.18 7.44 -5.28
CA TYR A 61 -4.28 6.56 -4.89
C TYR A 61 -5.36 7.34 -4.15
N TYR A 62 -6.62 6.95 -4.32
CA TYR A 62 -7.75 7.57 -3.67
C TYR A 62 -8.60 6.52 -2.98
N GLN A 63 -9.30 6.92 -1.93
CA GLN A 63 -10.42 6.15 -1.41
C GLN A 63 -11.71 6.64 -2.09
N LEU A 64 -12.66 5.73 -2.24
CA LEU A 64 -13.95 5.99 -2.86
C LEU A 64 -15.02 5.90 -1.77
N VAL A 65 -15.45 7.04 -1.24
CA VAL A 65 -16.50 7.10 -0.22
C VAL A 65 -17.84 6.79 -0.87
N VAL A 66 -18.59 5.86 -0.27
CA VAL A 66 -19.87 5.37 -0.78
C VAL A 66 -21.02 6.12 -0.12
N ASN A 67 -21.95 6.62 -0.93
CA ASN A 67 -23.18 7.28 -0.50
C ASN A 67 -22.93 8.35 0.57
N GLU A 68 -21.96 9.23 0.30
CA GLU A 68 -21.53 10.28 1.22
C GLU A 68 -22.71 11.10 1.76
N LYS A 69 -22.81 11.21 3.08
CA LYS A 69 -23.82 12.02 3.77
C LYS A 69 -23.32 13.45 3.89
N THR A 70 -24.23 14.42 3.87
CA THR A 70 -23.91 15.85 3.95
C THR A 70 -24.84 16.58 4.92
N GLY A 71 -24.40 17.73 5.43
CA GLY A 71 -25.19 18.53 6.38
C GLY A 71 -25.43 17.79 7.70
N ALA A 72 -26.64 17.87 8.24
CA ALA A 72 -27.01 17.24 9.51
C ALA A 72 -26.91 15.70 9.49
N GLU A 73 -27.00 15.07 8.32
CA GLU A 73 -26.88 13.61 8.17
C GLU A 73 -25.43 13.11 8.29
N ALA A 74 -24.44 14.01 8.18
CA ALA A 74 -23.02 13.66 8.30
C ALA A 74 -22.55 13.59 9.76
N GLU A 75 -23.30 14.20 10.69
CA GLU A 75 -22.88 14.27 12.09
C GLU A 75 -23.00 12.89 12.76
N GLY A 76 -21.85 12.32 13.15
CA GLY A 76 -21.78 10.98 13.76
C GLY A 76 -21.97 9.81 12.79
N ALA A 77 -22.14 10.08 11.49
CA ALA A 77 -22.25 9.04 10.47
C ALA A 77 -20.88 8.40 10.19
N GLU A 78 -20.90 7.08 10.02
CA GLU A 78 -19.71 6.30 9.71
C GLU A 78 -19.36 6.43 8.23
N VAL A 79 -18.09 6.76 7.94
CA VAL A 79 -17.59 6.83 6.57
C VAL A 79 -17.37 5.41 6.05
N LYS A 80 -18.05 5.07 4.96
CA LYS A 80 -17.89 3.79 4.26
C LYS A 80 -17.19 3.99 2.92
N VAL A 81 -16.34 3.05 2.56
CA VAL A 81 -15.56 3.08 1.32
C VAL A 81 -15.74 1.80 0.50
N LEU A 82 -15.53 1.92 -0.80
CA LEU A 82 -15.53 0.79 -1.73
C LEU A 82 -14.20 0.03 -1.63
N VAL A 83 -14.29 -1.27 -1.35
CA VAL A 83 -13.16 -2.18 -1.18
C VAL A 83 -13.25 -3.29 -2.22
N GLN A 84 -12.12 -3.65 -2.83
CA GLN A 84 -12.00 -4.88 -3.61
C GLN A 84 -11.50 -6.02 -2.72
N ASP A 85 -12.39 -6.94 -2.41
CA ASP A 85 -12.09 -8.07 -1.55
C ASP A 85 -11.67 -9.28 -2.37
N ARG A 86 -10.66 -10.00 -1.90
CA ARG A 86 -10.19 -11.24 -2.51
C ARG A 86 -10.62 -12.40 -1.64
N ASP A 87 -11.36 -13.33 -2.24
CA ASP A 87 -11.53 -14.64 -1.64
C ASP A 87 -10.20 -15.38 -1.74
N TYR A 88 -9.47 -15.47 -0.63
CA TYR A 88 -8.19 -16.16 -0.58
C TYR A 88 -8.31 -17.66 -0.87
N THR A 89 -9.50 -18.28 -0.68
CA THR A 89 -9.78 -19.69 -1.03
C THR A 89 -9.81 -19.92 -2.53
N THR A 90 -10.40 -19.00 -3.28
CA THR A 90 -10.66 -19.20 -4.71
C THR A 90 -9.89 -18.26 -5.63
N GLY A 91 -9.25 -17.23 -5.08
CA GLY A 91 -8.64 -16.12 -5.81
C GLY A 91 -9.65 -15.15 -6.46
N LYS A 92 -10.96 -15.38 -6.29
CA LYS A 92 -12.02 -14.57 -6.89
C LYS A 92 -12.08 -13.19 -6.25
N LEU A 93 -12.40 -12.19 -7.06
CA LEU A 93 -12.46 -10.79 -6.63
C LEU A 93 -13.90 -10.34 -6.55
N TYR A 94 -14.25 -9.72 -5.43
CA TYR A 94 -15.58 -9.16 -5.15
C TYR A 94 -15.42 -7.72 -4.68
N LEU A 95 -16.52 -6.98 -4.63
CA LEU A 95 -16.55 -5.65 -4.04
C LEU A 95 -17.39 -5.64 -2.78
N LYS A 96 -16.99 -4.83 -1.81
CA LYS A 96 -17.71 -4.60 -0.56
C LYS A 96 -17.71 -3.12 -0.20
N VAL A 97 -18.77 -2.69 0.45
CA VAL A 97 -18.89 -1.38 1.09
C VAL A 97 -18.56 -1.57 2.56
N VAL A 98 -17.43 -1.02 2.99
CA VAL A 98 -16.86 -1.30 4.32
C VAL A 98 -16.61 0.00 5.05
N ALA A 99 -16.87 0.00 6.36
CA ALA A 99 -16.56 1.12 7.24
C ALA A 99 -15.06 1.36 7.39
N LEU A 100 -14.67 2.65 7.49
CA LEU A 100 -13.33 3.04 7.93
C LEU A 100 -13.21 2.93 9.45
N SER A 101 -12.91 1.72 9.94
CA SER A 101 -12.67 1.43 11.35
C SER A 101 -11.29 0.79 11.54
N GLU A 102 -10.50 1.32 12.47
CA GLU A 102 -9.17 0.80 12.80
C GLU A 102 -9.22 -0.31 13.87
N ALA A 103 -10.29 -0.37 14.65
CA ALA A 103 -10.43 -1.30 15.78
C ALA A 103 -11.18 -2.58 15.41
N GLU A 104 -11.86 -2.59 14.26
CA GLU A 104 -12.67 -3.73 13.83
C GLU A 104 -11.88 -4.63 12.89
N GLU A 105 -11.93 -5.93 13.15
CA GLU A 105 -11.35 -6.97 12.28
C GLU A 105 -11.86 -6.84 10.84
N ASN A 106 -13.14 -6.47 10.68
CA ASN A 106 -13.85 -6.27 9.42
C ASN A 106 -13.74 -4.84 8.86
N GLY A 107 -12.95 -3.95 9.48
CA GLY A 107 -12.72 -2.61 8.97
C GLY A 107 -12.04 -2.64 7.59
N ALA A 108 -12.22 -1.57 6.81
CA ALA A 108 -11.66 -1.50 5.46
C ALA A 108 -10.13 -1.66 5.52
N LYS A 109 -9.60 -2.67 4.82
CA LYS A 109 -8.16 -2.87 4.72
C LYS A 109 -7.56 -1.80 3.81
N LEU A 110 -6.36 -1.35 4.16
CA LEU A 110 -5.77 -0.16 3.58
C LEU A 110 -5.61 -0.29 2.07
N THR A 111 -4.92 -1.34 1.60
CA THR A 111 -4.60 -1.53 0.19
C THR A 111 -5.79 -1.90 -0.68
N SER A 112 -6.71 -2.71 -0.17
CA SER A 112 -7.92 -3.09 -0.90
C SER A 112 -8.94 -1.95 -1.03
N SER A 113 -8.83 -0.90 -0.20
CA SER A 113 -9.65 0.32 -0.30
C SER A 113 -9.10 1.41 -1.22
N LEU A 114 -7.87 1.25 -1.72
CA LEU A 114 -7.15 2.27 -2.49
C LEU A 114 -7.24 2.02 -3.99
N TRP A 115 -7.53 3.09 -4.74
CA TRP A 115 -7.77 3.04 -6.17
C TRP A 115 -6.95 4.09 -6.92
N LYS A 116 -6.21 3.68 -7.95
CA LYS A 116 -5.74 4.61 -9.00
C LYS A 116 -6.89 4.88 -9.95
N ILE A 117 -7.03 6.12 -10.37
CA ILE A 117 -8.08 6.56 -11.27
C ILE A 117 -7.42 7.07 -12.56
N ASP A 118 -7.53 6.27 -13.62
CA ASP A 118 -7.15 6.66 -14.98
C ASP A 118 -8.33 7.39 -15.64
N VAL A 119 -8.06 8.56 -16.22
CA VAL A 119 -9.07 9.41 -16.86
C VAL A 119 -8.71 9.58 -18.32
N GLN A 120 -9.63 9.20 -19.21
CA GLN A 120 -9.42 9.35 -20.65
C GLN A 120 -10.52 10.18 -21.30
N PRO A 121 -10.20 10.94 -22.37
CA PRO A 121 -11.21 11.64 -23.15
C PRO A 121 -12.23 10.69 -23.75
N ASP A 122 -13.48 11.09 -23.74
CA ASP A 122 -14.60 10.37 -24.35
C ASP A 122 -15.40 11.33 -25.23
N ALA A 123 -15.66 10.94 -26.48
CA ALA A 123 -16.33 11.80 -27.45
C ALA A 123 -17.80 12.06 -27.11
N SER A 124 -18.43 11.20 -26.30
CA SER A 124 -19.85 11.26 -25.94
C SER A 124 -20.07 11.93 -24.58
N ASN A 125 -19.28 11.53 -23.57
CA ASN A 125 -19.48 11.95 -22.17
C ASN A 125 -18.40 12.93 -21.66
N GLY A 126 -17.49 13.36 -22.53
CA GLY A 126 -16.35 14.24 -22.21
C GLY A 126 -15.15 13.46 -21.70
N VAL A 127 -15.33 12.65 -20.64
CA VAL A 127 -14.30 11.74 -20.11
C VAL A 127 -14.91 10.44 -19.60
N ASN A 128 -14.10 9.39 -19.54
CA ASN A 128 -14.41 8.12 -18.86
C ASN A 128 -13.31 7.78 -17.83
N PHE A 129 -13.64 6.88 -16.90
CA PHE A 129 -12.81 6.56 -15.74
C PHE A 129 -12.55 5.06 -15.65
N LYS A 130 -11.29 4.70 -15.42
CA LYS A 130 -10.87 3.34 -15.09
C LYS A 130 -10.28 3.33 -13.68
N PHE A 131 -10.77 2.42 -12.84
CA PHE A 131 -10.37 2.31 -11.43
C PHE A 131 -9.52 1.07 -11.26
N VAL A 132 -8.28 1.22 -10.84
CA VAL A 132 -7.34 0.12 -10.63
C VAL A 132 -7.02 0.01 -9.15
N ASN A 133 -7.31 -1.14 -8.55
CA ASN A 133 -7.12 -1.36 -7.12
C ASN A 133 -5.63 -1.52 -6.76
N LYS A 134 -5.21 -1.00 -5.60
CA LYS A 134 -3.82 -1.08 -5.13
C LYS A 134 -3.41 -2.49 -4.72
N GLU A 135 -4.27 -3.27 -4.07
CA GLU A 135 -3.93 -4.63 -3.64
C GLU A 135 -3.78 -5.57 -4.84
N THR A 136 -4.76 -5.57 -5.73
CA THR A 136 -4.84 -6.60 -6.78
C THR A 136 -4.20 -6.18 -8.11
N GLY A 137 -4.06 -4.87 -8.35
CA GLY A 137 -3.74 -4.31 -9.67
C GLY A 137 -4.84 -4.54 -10.71
N TYR A 138 -5.99 -5.11 -10.33
CA TYR A 138 -7.10 -5.43 -11.22
C TYR A 138 -8.05 -4.25 -11.33
N PRO A 139 -8.49 -3.89 -12.55
CA PRO A 139 -9.49 -2.86 -12.70
C PRO A 139 -10.85 -3.28 -12.14
N LEU A 140 -11.65 -2.28 -11.78
CA LEU A 140 -13.08 -2.42 -11.56
C LEU A 140 -13.75 -2.81 -12.88
N THR A 141 -14.05 -4.10 -13.02
CA THR A 141 -14.73 -4.65 -14.21
C THR A 141 -16.05 -5.29 -13.87
N PHE A 142 -17.02 -5.17 -14.78
CA PHE A 142 -18.31 -5.85 -14.67
C PHE A 142 -18.76 -6.46 -16.01
N ASP A 143 -19.38 -7.64 -15.89
CA ASP A 143 -20.10 -8.29 -16.96
C ASP A 143 -21.59 -8.00 -16.80
N HIS A 144 -22.15 -7.39 -17.83
CA HIS A 144 -23.57 -7.08 -17.90
C HIS A 144 -24.48 -8.32 -17.86
N GLU A 145 -23.97 -9.50 -18.25
CA GLU A 145 -24.72 -10.76 -18.14
C GLU A 145 -24.90 -11.19 -16.68
N ASN A 146 -23.93 -10.87 -15.82
CA ASN A 146 -23.97 -11.14 -14.38
C ASN A 146 -24.77 -10.08 -13.60
N ALA A 147 -25.22 -9.01 -14.26
CA ALA A 147 -26.02 -7.98 -13.63
C ALA A 147 -27.49 -8.40 -13.49
N VAL A 148 -28.04 -8.20 -12.30
CA VAL A 148 -29.46 -8.45 -11.99
C VAL A 148 -30.30 -7.23 -12.30
N ASP A 149 -31.61 -7.41 -12.49
CA ASP A 149 -32.50 -6.26 -12.71
C ASP A 149 -32.48 -5.35 -11.48
N GLY A 150 -32.21 -4.05 -11.71
CA GLY A 150 -32.08 -3.08 -10.63
C GLY A 150 -33.37 -2.88 -9.86
N GLY A 151 -34.49 -2.77 -10.57
CA GLY A 151 -35.81 -2.59 -9.96
C GLY A 151 -35.82 -1.45 -8.94
N THR A 152 -36.59 -1.61 -7.86
CA THR A 152 -36.61 -0.66 -6.74
C THR A 152 -35.52 -0.99 -5.73
N LEU A 153 -34.58 -0.06 -5.55
CA LEU A 153 -33.55 -0.09 -4.52
C LEU A 153 -33.95 0.82 -3.34
N THR A 154 -33.45 0.51 -2.13
CA THR A 154 -33.62 1.42 -0.98
C THR A 154 -32.85 2.72 -1.18
N SER A 155 -33.09 3.75 -0.35
CA SER A 155 -32.32 5.00 -0.37
C SER A 155 -30.83 4.82 -0.08
N GLU A 156 -30.45 3.71 0.55
CA GLU A 156 -29.06 3.33 0.80
C GLU A 156 -28.51 2.42 -0.31
N SER A 157 -29.17 2.34 -1.47
CA SER A 157 -28.73 1.49 -2.59
C SER A 157 -28.74 -0.01 -2.31
N VAL A 158 -29.62 -0.48 -1.42
CA VAL A 158 -29.71 -1.91 -1.07
C VAL A 158 -30.68 -2.62 -2.02
N LYS A 159 -30.22 -3.74 -2.59
CA LYS A 159 -31.00 -4.75 -3.31
C LYS A 159 -31.19 -5.98 -2.41
N ALA A 160 -32.34 -6.06 -1.75
CA ALA A 160 -32.64 -7.16 -0.85
C ALA A 160 -32.61 -8.53 -1.57
N GLY A 161 -31.99 -9.52 -0.91
CA GLY A 161 -31.91 -10.90 -1.38
C GLY A 161 -30.99 -11.14 -2.59
N ALA A 162 -30.22 -10.14 -3.02
CA ALA A 162 -29.27 -10.30 -4.12
C ALA A 162 -27.94 -10.91 -3.66
N THR A 163 -27.35 -11.72 -4.54
CA THR A 163 -26.01 -12.29 -4.34
C THR A 163 -24.95 -11.35 -4.89
N LYS A 164 -23.80 -11.26 -4.22
CA LYS A 164 -22.65 -10.47 -4.70
C LYS A 164 -22.26 -10.82 -6.14
N THR A 165 -21.87 -9.81 -6.90
CA THR A 165 -21.40 -9.98 -8.27
C THR A 165 -19.88 -10.11 -8.29
N LEU A 166 -19.38 -11.04 -9.09
CA LEU A 166 -17.94 -11.20 -9.33
C LEU A 166 -17.39 -9.96 -10.06
N VAL A 167 -16.20 -9.50 -9.69
CA VAL A 167 -15.49 -8.45 -10.44
C VAL A 167 -14.82 -9.13 -11.63
N ASP A 168 -15.55 -9.18 -12.72
CA ASP A 168 -15.12 -9.67 -14.01
C ASP A 168 -15.92 -9.05 -15.14
N GLY A 169 -15.51 -9.26 -16.39
CA GLY A 169 -16.26 -8.81 -17.56
C GLY A 169 -15.55 -7.74 -18.39
N CYS A 170 -16.31 -7.15 -19.32
CA CYS A 170 -15.77 -6.35 -20.41
C CYS A 170 -15.82 -4.85 -20.13
N ILE A 171 -16.64 -4.40 -19.18
CA ILE A 171 -16.75 -2.98 -18.87
C ILE A 171 -15.61 -2.64 -17.92
N ASP A 172 -14.54 -1.99 -18.38
CA ASP A 172 -13.46 -1.50 -17.51
C ASP A 172 -13.35 0.05 -17.47
N ARG A 173 -14.18 0.72 -18.27
CA ARG A 173 -14.34 2.17 -18.30
C ARG A 173 -15.76 2.56 -17.94
N TRP A 174 -15.87 3.52 -17.03
CA TRP A 174 -17.11 3.94 -16.42
C TRP A 174 -17.38 5.42 -16.67
N THR A 175 -18.67 5.76 -16.76
CA THR A 175 -19.15 7.13 -16.75
C THR A 175 -19.40 7.58 -15.31
N TRP A 176 -18.89 8.76 -14.96
CA TRP A 176 -18.98 9.30 -13.60
C TRP A 176 -19.14 10.84 -13.61
N TYR A 177 -18.03 11.56 -13.78
CA TYR A 177 -18.00 13.00 -14.06
C TYR A 177 -17.80 13.25 -15.55
N ASN A 178 -17.97 14.50 -15.99
CA ASN A 178 -17.71 14.91 -17.38
C ASN A 178 -16.36 15.64 -17.57
N VAL A 179 -15.59 15.82 -16.50
CA VAL A 179 -14.29 16.51 -16.51
C VAL A 179 -13.27 15.84 -15.62
N ALA A 180 -11.99 15.94 -15.98
CA ALA A 180 -10.86 15.45 -15.18
C ALA A 180 -10.40 16.44 -14.08
N LYS A 181 -10.83 17.70 -14.17
CA LYS A 181 -10.44 18.79 -13.27
C LYS A 181 -11.55 19.84 -13.17
N LEU A 182 -11.82 20.29 -11.95
CA LEU A 182 -12.68 21.44 -11.68
C LEU A 182 -11.86 22.72 -11.62
N THR A 183 -12.42 23.82 -12.13
CA THR A 183 -11.83 25.17 -12.01
C THR A 183 -12.09 25.79 -10.64
N LYS A 184 -13.17 25.39 -9.96
CA LYS A 184 -13.57 25.82 -8.62
C LYS A 184 -14.24 24.67 -7.87
N GLY A 185 -14.01 24.60 -6.56
CA GLY A 185 -14.61 23.58 -5.69
C GLY A 185 -13.95 22.21 -5.79
N THR A 186 -14.62 21.21 -5.26
CA THR A 186 -14.17 19.80 -5.21
C THR A 186 -15.25 18.90 -5.79
N PHE A 187 -14.87 17.69 -6.22
CA PHE A 187 -15.83 16.68 -6.67
C PHE A 187 -16.71 16.22 -5.50
N GLY A 188 -18.01 16.11 -5.72
CA GLY A 188 -18.99 15.58 -4.76
C GLY A 188 -19.48 14.19 -5.16
N ALA A 189 -20.37 13.61 -4.35
CA ALA A 189 -20.94 12.29 -4.62
C ALA A 189 -21.62 12.23 -5.99
N GLN A 190 -21.27 11.21 -6.79
CA GLN A 190 -21.80 11.02 -8.14
C GLN A 190 -21.92 9.53 -8.46
N LYS A 191 -22.98 9.16 -9.19
CA LYS A 191 -23.29 7.76 -9.53
C LYS A 191 -22.34 7.23 -10.59
N LEU A 192 -21.89 5.98 -10.40
CA LEU A 192 -21.00 5.29 -11.32
C LEU A 192 -21.83 4.33 -12.20
N TRP A 193 -21.69 4.43 -13.52
CA TRP A 193 -22.46 3.59 -14.45
C TRP A 193 -21.77 3.43 -15.81
N ALA A 194 -22.20 2.46 -16.60
CA ALA A 194 -21.73 2.24 -17.97
C ALA A 194 -22.89 1.83 -18.88
N PHE A 195 -22.85 2.26 -20.14
CA PHE A 195 -23.86 1.88 -21.13
C PHE A 195 -23.34 0.76 -22.02
N VAL A 196 -24.13 -0.31 -22.16
CA VAL A 196 -23.82 -1.44 -23.04
C VAL A 196 -24.63 -1.27 -24.32
N HIS A 197 -23.96 -0.85 -25.39
CA HIS A 197 -24.61 -0.46 -26.63
C HIS A 197 -25.35 -1.61 -27.34
N ASP A 198 -24.77 -2.81 -27.34
CA ASP A 198 -25.31 -3.96 -28.06
C ASP A 198 -26.65 -4.43 -27.49
N THR A 199 -26.76 -4.43 -26.16
CA THR A 199 -27.94 -4.86 -25.42
C THR A 199 -28.85 -3.71 -24.97
N LYS A 200 -28.42 -2.45 -25.18
CA LYS A 200 -29.12 -1.21 -24.81
C LYS A 200 -29.54 -1.17 -23.34
N VAL A 201 -28.64 -1.61 -22.47
CA VAL A 201 -28.82 -1.57 -21.02
C VAL A 201 -27.74 -0.71 -20.38
N ALA A 202 -28.09 -0.07 -19.27
CA ALA A 202 -27.13 0.64 -18.45
C ALA A 202 -26.87 -0.14 -17.17
N VAL A 203 -25.59 -0.37 -16.86
CA VAL A 203 -25.13 -1.11 -15.69
C VAL A 203 -24.62 -0.13 -14.63
N ALA A 204 -24.97 -0.37 -13.38
CA ALA A 204 -24.54 0.40 -12.21
C ALA A 204 -24.32 -0.51 -11.01
N LEU A 205 -23.90 0.06 -9.88
CA LEU A 205 -23.59 -0.70 -8.66
C LEU A 205 -24.64 -0.47 -7.58
N ALA A 206 -25.03 -1.54 -6.90
CA ALA A 206 -25.84 -1.53 -5.69
C ALA A 206 -25.13 -2.38 -4.61
N GLN A 207 -25.67 -2.39 -3.40
CA GLN A 207 -25.22 -3.31 -2.35
C GLN A 207 -26.34 -4.30 -2.00
N ASN A 208 -25.98 -5.48 -1.49
CA ASN A 208 -26.94 -6.38 -0.86
C ASN A 208 -27.09 -6.07 0.63
N ASP A 209 -27.89 -6.88 1.33
CA ASP A 209 -28.18 -6.72 2.76
C ASP A 209 -26.93 -6.83 3.65
N ASN A 210 -25.83 -7.39 3.14
CA ASN A 210 -24.56 -7.59 3.83
C ASN A 210 -23.49 -6.55 3.45
N GLY A 211 -23.81 -5.54 2.65
CA GLY A 211 -22.85 -4.56 2.14
C GLY A 211 -21.91 -5.11 1.05
N GLU A 212 -22.16 -6.30 0.51
CA GLU A 212 -21.46 -6.79 -0.67
C GLU A 212 -22.07 -6.16 -1.92
N VAL A 213 -21.24 -5.82 -2.90
CA VAL A 213 -21.71 -5.10 -4.08
C VAL A 213 -22.30 -6.07 -5.11
N VAL A 214 -23.36 -5.60 -5.76
CA VAL A 214 -24.10 -6.28 -6.80
C VAL A 214 -24.17 -5.36 -8.02
N ALA A 215 -23.88 -5.90 -9.20
CA ALA A 215 -24.13 -5.20 -10.45
C ALA A 215 -25.63 -5.23 -10.76
N VAL A 216 -26.20 -4.07 -11.04
CA VAL A 216 -27.59 -3.91 -11.41
C VAL A 216 -27.71 -3.33 -12.81
N LYS A 217 -28.72 -3.75 -13.56
CA LYS A 217 -29.01 -3.24 -14.90
C LYS A 217 -30.39 -2.59 -14.99
N TYR A 218 -30.46 -1.59 -15.85
CA TYR A 218 -31.66 -0.85 -16.22
C TYR A 218 -31.79 -0.78 -17.74
N SER A 219 -33.02 -0.74 -18.24
CA SER A 219 -33.25 -0.38 -19.64
C SER A 219 -32.78 1.06 -19.89
N ASP A 220 -32.46 1.40 -21.14
CA ASP A 220 -32.11 2.78 -21.53
C ASP A 220 -33.18 3.80 -21.07
N ALA A 221 -34.46 3.44 -21.14
CA ALA A 221 -35.56 4.29 -20.71
C ALA A 221 -35.60 4.47 -19.17
N ASP A 222 -35.35 3.41 -18.41
CA ASP A 222 -35.43 3.43 -16.94
C ASP A 222 -34.18 4.04 -16.30
N ALA A 223 -33.02 3.90 -16.93
CA ALA A 223 -31.77 4.46 -16.43
C ALA A 223 -31.85 5.99 -16.28
N GLY A 224 -32.59 6.66 -17.17
CA GLY A 224 -32.71 8.11 -17.19
C GLY A 224 -31.37 8.81 -17.46
N VAL A 225 -31.33 10.12 -17.26
CA VAL A 225 -30.10 10.90 -17.48
C VAL A 225 -29.15 10.70 -16.31
N ASN A 226 -27.97 10.13 -16.57
CA ASN A 226 -26.90 9.91 -15.58
C ASN A 226 -27.36 9.14 -14.32
N MET A 227 -28.31 8.21 -14.46
CA MET A 227 -28.88 7.46 -13.33
C MET A 227 -29.56 8.35 -12.26
N ALA A 228 -29.98 9.57 -12.60
CA ALA A 228 -30.48 10.56 -11.63
C ALA A 228 -31.60 10.02 -10.74
N ASP A 229 -32.53 9.24 -11.30
CA ASP A 229 -33.71 8.72 -10.59
C ASP A 229 -33.47 7.37 -9.89
N GLN A 230 -32.30 6.75 -10.09
CA GLN A 230 -32.00 5.42 -9.54
C GLN A 230 -31.22 5.51 -8.23
N ASN A 231 -31.61 4.76 -7.20
CA ASN A 231 -30.87 4.74 -5.94
C ASN A 231 -29.62 3.84 -5.99
N VAL A 232 -28.85 3.88 -7.08
CA VAL A 232 -27.57 3.15 -7.19
C VAL A 232 -26.47 3.85 -6.39
N ILE A 233 -25.38 3.13 -6.11
CA ILE A 233 -24.23 3.63 -5.36
C ILE A 233 -23.68 4.91 -6.01
N ALA A 234 -23.56 5.95 -5.20
CA ALA A 234 -22.81 7.15 -5.50
C ALA A 234 -21.43 7.08 -4.83
N LEU A 235 -20.40 7.50 -5.56
CA LEU A 235 -19.02 7.54 -5.08
C LEU A 235 -18.54 9.00 -4.99
N THR A 236 -17.69 9.28 -4.00
CA THR A 236 -16.91 10.52 -3.90
C THR A 236 -15.42 10.15 -3.84
N PRO A 237 -14.54 10.73 -4.69
CA PRO A 237 -13.10 10.52 -4.61
C PRO A 237 -12.49 11.40 -3.51
N VAL A 238 -11.74 10.76 -2.62
CA VAL A 238 -11.19 11.44 -1.43
C VAL A 238 -9.72 11.08 -1.22
N VAL A 239 -8.98 12.00 -0.61
CA VAL A 239 -7.65 11.72 -0.09
C VAL A 239 -7.79 10.75 1.09
N ALA A 240 -7.04 9.65 1.05
CA ALA A 240 -7.03 8.67 2.12
C ALA A 240 -6.44 9.25 3.40
N GLY A 241 -6.99 8.86 4.54
CA GLY A 241 -6.49 9.28 5.85
C GLY A 241 -5.04 8.86 6.06
N ALA A 242 -4.24 9.74 6.67
CA ALA A 242 -2.89 9.40 7.07
C ALA A 242 -2.94 8.41 8.24
N LYS A 243 -2.15 7.33 8.16
CA LYS A 243 -2.09 6.27 9.17
C LYS A 243 -0.80 6.38 9.97
N VAL A 244 -0.89 6.47 11.28
CA VAL A 244 0.26 6.24 12.16
C VAL A 244 0.47 4.73 12.27
N LEU A 245 1.67 4.27 11.94
CA LEU A 245 1.99 2.84 11.84
C LEU A 245 2.46 2.27 13.17
N SER A 246 2.00 1.06 13.47
CA SER A 246 2.58 0.22 14.52
C SER A 246 3.89 -0.43 14.06
N ALA A 247 4.62 -1.07 14.97
CA ALA A 247 5.76 -1.90 14.57
C ALA A 247 5.35 -3.02 13.61
N ASP A 248 4.20 -3.66 13.82
CA ASP A 248 3.69 -4.73 12.96
C ASP A 248 3.33 -4.23 11.55
N ASP A 249 2.73 -3.03 11.45
CA ASP A 249 2.47 -2.39 10.15
C ASP A 249 3.78 -2.11 9.38
N ILE A 250 4.82 -1.64 10.08
CA ILE A 250 6.14 -1.33 9.49
C ILE A 250 6.85 -2.62 9.07
N ASN A 251 6.83 -3.62 9.95
CA ASN A 251 7.50 -4.90 9.76
C ASN A 251 6.85 -5.74 8.67
N SER A 252 5.54 -5.62 8.45
CA SER A 252 4.84 -6.21 7.30
C SER A 252 5.08 -5.47 5.98
N MET A 253 5.76 -4.31 6.03
CA MET A 253 5.94 -3.36 4.93
C MET A 253 4.62 -2.93 4.28
N ILE A 254 3.54 -2.87 5.07
CA ILE A 254 2.15 -2.47 4.74
C ILE A 254 1.44 -3.31 3.67
N ASP A 255 2.11 -3.70 2.60
CA ASP A 255 1.51 -4.36 1.44
C ASP A 255 2.47 -5.23 0.64
N ALA A 256 3.48 -5.77 1.32
CA ALA A 256 4.35 -6.80 0.75
C ALA A 256 3.63 -8.16 0.66
N ASP A 257 4.17 -9.02 -0.20
CA ASP A 257 3.74 -10.41 -0.41
C ASP A 257 4.48 -11.41 0.52
N GLY A 258 5.20 -10.90 1.53
CA GLY A 258 6.02 -11.69 2.44
C GLY A 258 7.31 -12.26 1.84
N SER A 259 7.62 -11.99 0.56
CA SER A 259 8.84 -12.51 -0.10
C SER A 259 10.14 -12.11 0.60
N TRP A 260 10.13 -10.97 1.27
CA TRP A 260 11.25 -10.44 2.06
C TRP A 260 11.56 -11.27 3.33
N GLU A 261 10.62 -12.07 3.82
CA GLU A 261 10.82 -12.95 4.98
C GLU A 261 11.79 -14.10 4.66
N TYR A 262 11.96 -14.44 3.38
CA TYR A 262 12.60 -15.70 2.96
C TYR A 262 14.09 -15.59 2.57
N GLY A 263 14.78 -14.49 2.92
CA GLY A 263 16.19 -14.27 2.58
C GLY A 263 17.18 -14.49 3.74
N ASN A 264 17.91 -15.62 3.72
CA ASN A 264 19.06 -15.97 4.58
C ASN A 264 18.77 -16.10 6.08
N SER A 265 18.31 -17.29 6.48
CA SER A 265 18.22 -17.71 7.88
C SER A 265 19.61 -17.98 8.46
N VAL A 266 20.17 -17.03 9.21
CA VAL A 266 21.15 -17.35 10.25
C VAL A 266 20.35 -17.61 11.53
N ALA A 267 20.62 -18.72 12.23
CA ALA A 267 19.93 -19.00 13.50
C ALA A 267 20.26 -17.89 14.52
N GLY A 268 19.25 -17.14 14.97
CA GLY A 268 19.40 -15.98 15.87
C GLY A 268 19.28 -14.60 15.22
N ASP A 269 18.92 -14.52 13.92
CA ASP A 269 18.55 -13.26 13.27
C ASP A 269 17.21 -12.73 13.79
N ASN A 270 17.11 -11.42 14.03
CA ASN A 270 15.83 -10.75 14.23
C ASN A 270 15.01 -10.85 12.92
N TRP A 271 13.94 -11.64 12.94
CA TRP A 271 13.04 -11.81 11.81
C TRP A 271 11.88 -10.81 11.88
N ASN A 272 11.79 -10.04 10.80
CA ASN A 272 10.84 -9.01 10.38
C ASN A 272 11.62 -7.75 9.95
N LYS A 273 11.87 -7.60 8.64
CA LYS A 273 12.78 -6.56 8.10
C LYS A 273 11.98 -5.53 7.30
N ALA A 274 11.81 -4.36 7.87
CA ALA A 274 11.42 -3.16 7.16
C ALA A 274 12.61 -2.59 6.39
N MET A 275 12.40 -2.36 5.10
CA MET A 275 13.34 -1.69 4.21
C MET A 275 12.68 -0.43 3.66
N PHE A 276 13.47 0.63 3.48
CA PHE A 276 12.95 1.93 3.08
C PHE A 276 13.68 2.42 1.85
N ASP A 277 12.91 2.87 0.88
CA ASP A 277 13.39 3.48 -0.34
C ASP A 277 13.19 4.99 -0.29
N MET A 278 14.13 5.73 -0.87
CA MET A 278 14.18 7.20 -0.78
C MET A 278 14.35 7.81 -2.16
N PHE A 279 13.30 8.43 -2.67
CA PHE A 279 13.32 9.11 -3.96
C PHE A 279 13.52 10.61 -3.75
N HIS A 280 14.62 11.16 -4.26
CA HIS A 280 14.82 12.62 -4.24
C HIS A 280 14.01 13.26 -5.36
N SER A 281 13.39 14.40 -5.08
CA SER A 281 12.49 15.12 -6.01
C SER A 281 13.19 15.82 -7.20
N GLY A 282 14.47 15.52 -7.45
CA GLY A 282 15.26 16.16 -8.49
C GLY A 282 14.85 15.68 -9.89
N LYS A 283 14.81 16.59 -10.86
CA LYS A 283 14.78 16.19 -12.27
C LYS A 283 16.02 15.32 -12.53
N THR A 284 15.78 14.15 -13.09
CA THR A 284 16.75 13.14 -13.51
C THR A 284 18.08 13.73 -14.01
N ALA A 285 19.18 13.32 -13.36
CA ALA A 285 20.59 13.33 -13.79
C ALA A 285 21.62 14.25 -13.08
N GLU A 286 21.29 15.10 -12.10
CA GLU A 286 22.30 16.10 -11.63
C GLU A 286 23.12 15.77 -10.38
N VAL A 287 22.70 14.87 -9.48
CA VAL A 287 23.49 14.56 -8.27
C VAL A 287 23.31 13.11 -7.87
N ALA A 288 24.42 12.36 -7.74
CA ALA A 288 24.39 11.04 -7.12
C ALA A 288 24.11 11.18 -5.61
N LEU A 289 23.21 10.34 -5.10
CA LEU A 289 23.04 10.20 -3.66
C LEU A 289 24.37 9.79 -3.03
N ALA A 290 24.79 10.48 -1.96
CA ALA A 290 26.08 10.20 -1.31
C ALA A 290 26.11 8.78 -0.71
N ASP A 291 27.28 8.19 -0.47
CA ASP A 291 27.40 6.86 0.18
C ASP A 291 26.66 6.78 1.53
N ALA A 292 26.50 7.90 2.24
CA ALA A 292 25.70 8.01 3.46
C ALA A 292 24.20 7.67 3.25
N TYR A 293 23.68 7.79 2.03
CA TYR A 293 22.35 7.31 1.63
C TYR A 293 22.29 5.77 1.66
N SER A 294 23.29 5.10 1.09
CA SER A 294 23.39 3.64 1.05
C SER A 294 23.39 3.02 2.44
N TYR A 295 23.96 3.73 3.42
CA TYR A 295 23.99 3.36 4.84
C TYR A 295 22.59 3.33 5.49
N PHE A 296 21.67 4.22 5.08
CA PHE A 296 20.29 4.24 5.57
C PHE A 296 19.38 3.25 4.81
N VAL A 297 19.58 3.10 3.49
CA VAL A 297 18.63 2.47 2.56
C VAL A 297 18.96 1.01 2.21
N ARG A 298 20.23 0.61 2.04
CA ARG A 298 20.56 -0.63 1.30
C ARG A 298 21.18 -1.79 2.09
N GLU A 299 21.95 -1.56 3.13
CA GLU A 299 22.83 -2.64 3.62
C GLU A 299 22.31 -3.47 4.80
N LYS A 300 21.30 -3.01 5.57
CA LYS A 300 20.91 -3.72 6.80
C LYS A 300 19.42 -4.06 6.94
N GLY A 301 18.50 -3.18 6.55
CA GLY A 301 17.10 -3.35 6.93
C GLY A 301 16.92 -3.25 8.46
N TYR A 302 15.69 -3.00 8.89
CA TYR A 302 15.39 -2.70 10.29
C TYR A 302 14.29 -3.61 10.81
N VAL A 303 14.32 -3.90 12.11
CA VAL A 303 13.20 -4.50 12.82
C VAL A 303 12.58 -3.40 13.67
N ALA A 304 11.33 -3.05 13.37
CA ALA A 304 10.60 -2.10 14.18
C ALA A 304 10.17 -2.77 15.49
N GLU A 305 10.36 -2.06 16.60
CA GLU A 305 9.93 -2.46 17.93
C GLU A 305 9.19 -1.30 18.60
N GLU A 306 8.10 -1.62 19.30
CA GLU A 306 7.35 -0.63 20.08
C GLU A 306 7.87 -0.57 21.52
N HIS A 307 8.10 0.64 22.01
CA HIS A 307 8.43 0.87 23.41
C HIS A 307 7.38 1.77 24.08
N THR A 308 6.92 1.32 25.24
CA THR A 308 6.07 2.13 26.11
C THR A 308 6.89 3.22 26.78
N LEU A 309 6.53 4.48 26.53
CA LEU A 309 7.10 5.63 27.23
C LEU A 309 6.44 5.78 28.61
N LEU A 310 7.17 5.45 29.68
CA LEU A 310 6.72 5.61 31.07
C LEU A 310 7.26 6.94 31.66
N GLU A 311 6.44 7.61 32.47
CA GLU A 311 6.67 8.94 33.11
C GLU A 311 7.03 10.11 32.16
N ASN A 312 6.31 11.23 32.24
CA ASN A 312 6.38 12.39 31.33
C ASN A 312 6.12 12.11 29.82
N GLY A 313 6.32 10.89 29.31
CA GLY A 313 6.08 10.49 27.90
C GLY A 313 4.73 9.82 27.61
N ALA A 314 3.94 9.52 28.65
CA ALA A 314 2.60 8.92 28.53
C ALA A 314 1.48 9.94 28.18
N SER A 315 1.86 11.14 27.72
CA SER A 315 0.86 12.13 27.29
C SER A 315 0.36 11.78 25.89
N THR A 316 -0.96 11.92 25.67
CA THR A 316 -1.55 11.77 24.33
C THR A 316 -0.99 12.74 23.29
N ALA A 317 -0.19 13.75 23.68
CA ALA A 317 0.46 14.66 22.73
C ALA A 317 1.62 14.01 21.94
N TYR A 318 2.26 12.96 22.47
CA TYR A 318 3.34 12.24 21.81
C TYR A 318 2.93 10.83 21.35
N ALA A 319 1.62 10.55 21.31
CA ALA A 319 1.11 9.27 20.86
C ALA A 319 1.57 8.98 19.42
N GLY A 320 2.07 7.76 19.20
CA GLY A 320 2.72 7.32 17.96
C GLY A 320 4.25 7.46 17.95
N PHE A 321 4.86 8.23 18.88
CA PHE A 321 6.32 8.22 19.06
C PHE A 321 6.73 7.07 19.98
N ASN A 322 6.71 5.86 19.45
CA ASN A 322 7.03 4.64 20.21
C ASN A 322 7.89 3.66 19.40
N ILE A 323 8.25 3.98 18.17
CA ILE A 323 8.96 3.07 17.28
C ILE A 323 10.46 3.25 17.40
N VAL A 324 11.16 2.16 17.70
CA VAL A 324 12.62 2.07 17.57
C VAL A 324 12.91 1.14 16.39
N LEU A 325 13.84 1.56 15.53
CA LEU A 325 14.31 0.74 14.42
C LEU A 325 15.62 0.04 14.82
N ASN A 326 15.51 -1.22 15.22
CA ASN A 326 16.66 -2.07 15.48
C ASN A 326 17.32 -2.46 14.17
N VAL A 327 18.63 -2.22 14.05
CA VAL A 327 19.39 -2.55 12.84
C VAL A 327 19.58 -4.05 12.77
N LYS A 328 19.33 -4.65 11.60
CA LYS A 328 19.62 -6.07 11.38
C LYS A 328 21.09 -6.36 11.68
N LYS A 329 21.33 -7.38 12.50
CA LYS A 329 22.66 -7.96 12.70
C LYS A 329 23.09 -8.77 11.48
N VAL A 330 24.34 -8.62 11.07
CA VAL A 330 24.96 -9.49 10.05
C VAL A 330 25.44 -10.81 10.70
N SER A 331 25.64 -10.81 12.02
CA SER A 331 26.06 -11.96 12.82
C SER A 331 25.60 -11.80 14.27
N THR A 332 25.38 -12.92 14.97
CA THR A 332 25.10 -12.94 16.42
C THR A 332 26.21 -12.33 17.29
N SER A 333 27.40 -12.13 16.74
CA SER A 333 28.52 -11.45 17.41
C SER A 333 28.49 -9.92 17.29
N GLU A 334 27.65 -9.36 16.40
CA GLU A 334 27.51 -7.91 16.24
C GLU A 334 26.70 -7.31 17.41
N PRO A 335 27.15 -6.19 18.01
CA PRO A 335 26.39 -5.53 19.06
C PRO A 335 25.04 -5.00 18.54
N ASP A 336 24.05 -4.93 19.43
CA ASP A 336 22.76 -4.31 19.12
C ASP A 336 22.95 -2.83 18.78
N SER A 337 22.35 -2.43 17.67
CA SER A 337 22.35 -1.04 17.22
C SER A 337 20.97 -0.62 16.73
N VAL A 338 20.70 0.67 16.85
CA VAL A 338 19.44 1.30 16.47
C VAL A 338 19.71 2.48 15.55
N LEU A 339 18.75 2.77 14.67
CA LEU A 339 18.75 4.05 13.97
C LEU A 339 18.60 5.18 15.00
N MET A 340 19.41 6.22 14.87
CA MET A 340 19.42 7.34 15.80
C MET A 340 19.72 8.65 15.09
N VAL A 341 19.07 9.73 15.54
CA VAL A 341 19.47 11.10 15.18
C VAL A 341 20.78 11.44 15.90
N SER A 342 21.84 11.67 15.16
CA SER A 342 23.16 12.00 15.70
C SER A 342 23.15 13.33 16.46
N THR A 343 24.03 13.48 17.44
CA THR A 343 24.29 14.77 18.11
C THR A 343 25.04 15.75 17.21
N GLU A 344 25.55 15.31 16.07
CA GLU A 344 26.28 16.10 15.09
C GLU A 344 25.43 16.44 13.86
N ALA A 345 25.59 17.67 13.36
CA ALA A 345 25.06 18.09 12.07
C ALA A 345 26.05 17.81 10.92
N TYR A 346 25.52 17.70 9.70
CA TYR A 346 26.33 17.71 8.49
C TYR A 346 26.98 19.09 8.29
N GLU A 347 28.29 19.07 8.00
CA GLU A 347 29.12 20.26 7.75
C GLU A 347 28.91 21.38 8.80
N ALA A 348 28.79 21.06 10.08
CA ALA A 348 28.52 22.03 11.14
C ALA A 348 29.53 23.20 11.24
N ASP A 349 30.73 23.00 10.70
CA ASP A 349 31.78 24.02 10.55
C ASP A 349 31.55 24.98 9.37
N LYS A 350 30.86 24.53 8.31
CA LYS A 350 30.58 25.30 7.08
C LYS A 350 29.13 25.81 7.01
N LEU A 351 28.18 24.93 7.32
CA LEU A 351 26.75 25.17 7.41
C LEU A 351 26.45 25.48 8.87
N ASN A 352 26.44 26.78 9.21
CA ASN A 352 26.08 27.28 10.53
C ASN A 352 24.89 26.46 11.12
N PRO A 353 25.08 25.69 12.22
CA PRO A 353 24.04 24.86 12.82
C PRO A 353 22.79 25.64 13.22
N GLU A 354 22.92 26.95 13.46
CA GLU A 354 21.80 27.85 13.76
C GLU A 354 20.98 28.24 12.52
N LYS A 355 21.51 28.05 11.31
CA LYS A 355 20.82 28.36 10.05
C LYS A 355 20.20 27.13 9.39
N SER A 356 20.75 25.95 9.61
CA SER A 356 20.17 24.68 9.15
C SER A 356 20.74 23.51 9.97
N PRO A 357 20.11 23.11 11.09
CA PRO A 357 20.56 22.01 11.94
C PRO A 357 20.27 20.67 11.27
N ASN A 358 20.91 20.41 10.13
CA ASN A 358 20.77 19.18 9.37
C ASN A 358 21.52 18.06 10.09
N LEU A 359 20.86 17.40 11.03
CA LEU A 359 21.44 16.34 11.85
C LEU A 359 21.64 15.05 11.05
N LYS A 360 22.75 14.36 11.31
CA LYS A 360 23.06 13.07 10.68
C LYS A 360 22.12 11.98 11.21
N LEU A 361 21.83 10.99 10.38
CA LEU A 361 21.25 9.71 10.82
C LEU A 361 22.38 8.67 10.91
N VAL A 362 22.42 7.92 12.01
CA VAL A 362 23.49 6.96 12.30
C VAL A 362 22.92 5.68 12.90
N ASN A 363 23.64 4.56 12.74
CA ASN A 363 23.40 3.38 13.57
C ASN A 363 24.27 3.52 14.82
N ALA A 364 23.62 3.69 15.97
CA ALA A 364 24.28 3.87 17.25
C ALA A 364 24.05 2.63 18.14
N PRO A 365 24.92 2.37 19.12
CA PRO A 365 24.66 1.33 20.12
C PRO A 365 23.27 1.48 20.74
N ALA A 366 22.52 0.39 20.82
CA ALA A 366 21.18 0.40 21.38
C ALA A 366 21.19 0.91 22.83
N PRO A 367 20.33 1.88 23.20
CA PRO A 367 20.13 2.26 24.59
C PRO A 367 19.75 1.06 25.46
N ALA A 368 20.32 0.97 26.66
CA ALA A 368 20.07 -0.15 27.56
C ALA A 368 18.62 -0.25 28.06
N ASN A 369 17.88 0.87 28.07
CA ASN A 369 16.49 0.92 28.50
C ASN A 369 15.77 2.15 27.91
N TYR A 370 14.51 1.96 27.50
CA TYR A 370 13.60 3.02 27.03
C TYR A 370 12.52 3.42 28.06
N ALA A 371 12.37 2.66 29.16
CA ALA A 371 11.43 2.97 30.24
C ALA A 371 11.77 4.28 30.98
N ASN A 372 13.06 4.61 31.07
CA ASN A 372 13.52 5.91 31.57
C ASN A 372 13.87 6.79 30.37
N LEU A 373 12.92 7.60 29.93
CA LEU A 373 13.15 8.50 28.79
C LEU A 373 14.16 9.58 29.17
N THR A 374 15.22 9.68 28.38
CA THR A 374 16.27 10.70 28.46
C THR A 374 16.31 11.47 27.15
N ALA A 375 16.88 12.67 27.16
CA ALA A 375 17.08 13.43 25.94
C ALA A 375 17.95 12.67 24.91
N TYR A 376 18.82 11.76 25.35
CA TYR A 376 19.69 10.98 24.46
C TYR A 376 18.95 9.81 23.80
N ASN A 377 18.34 8.89 24.58
CA ASN A 377 17.62 7.74 24.01
C ASN A 377 16.35 8.15 23.21
N ALA A 378 15.75 9.31 23.49
CA ALA A 378 14.66 9.86 22.68
C ALA A 378 15.04 10.11 21.21
N ARG A 379 16.34 10.18 20.88
CA ARG A 379 16.82 10.40 19.51
C ARG A 379 16.76 9.13 18.65
N SER A 380 16.51 7.96 19.23
CA SER A 380 16.25 6.70 18.49
C SER A 380 14.78 6.29 18.47
N ILE A 381 13.89 7.11 19.06
CA ILE A 381 12.45 6.90 19.01
C ILE A 381 11.85 7.75 17.90
N PHE A 382 11.03 7.12 17.06
CA PHE A 382 10.41 7.72 15.90
C PHE A 382 8.90 7.47 15.90
N LYS A 383 8.21 8.27 15.09
CA LYS A 383 6.83 8.07 14.65
C LYS A 383 6.82 7.91 13.13
N PHE A 384 6.07 6.92 12.67
CA PHE A 384 5.90 6.61 11.26
C PHE A 384 4.48 6.97 10.84
N THR A 385 4.34 7.88 9.88
CA THR A 385 3.04 8.26 9.33
C THR A 385 3.03 7.95 7.83
N TYR A 386 2.20 6.99 7.43
CA TYR A 386 1.99 6.64 6.03
C TYR A 386 0.86 7.48 5.44
N PHE A 387 1.10 8.08 4.29
CA PHE A 387 0.16 8.88 3.51
C PHE A 387 -0.26 8.07 2.27
N PRO A 388 -1.38 7.33 2.33
CA PRO A 388 -1.68 6.32 1.32
C PRO A 388 -1.94 6.90 -0.07
N THR A 389 -2.50 8.11 -0.13
CA THR A 389 -2.72 8.80 -1.41
C THR A 389 -1.44 9.17 -2.15
N GLN A 390 -0.39 9.57 -1.41
CA GLN A 390 0.92 9.83 -2.00
C GLN A 390 1.80 8.58 -2.09
N ASP A 391 1.34 7.49 -1.47
CA ASP A 391 2.12 6.27 -1.30
C ASP A 391 3.53 6.61 -0.77
N SER A 392 3.54 7.31 0.37
CA SER A 392 4.75 7.85 0.97
C SER A 392 4.69 7.86 2.48
N LEU A 393 5.84 7.70 3.09
CA LEU A 393 6.08 7.65 4.51
C LEU A 393 6.74 8.95 4.99
N VAL A 394 6.30 9.44 6.15
CA VAL A 394 6.98 10.48 6.91
C VAL A 394 7.50 9.86 8.20
N ILE A 395 8.78 10.08 8.47
CA ILE A 395 9.47 9.55 9.66
C ILE A 395 9.87 10.75 10.52
N GLU A 396 9.28 10.84 11.71
CA GLU A 396 9.45 11.97 12.64
C GLU A 396 10.18 11.47 13.89
N PRO A 397 11.32 12.07 14.30
CA PRO A 397 11.99 11.71 15.54
C PRO A 397 11.36 12.37 16.76
N LEU A 398 11.40 11.70 17.90
CA LEU A 398 10.94 12.24 19.19
C LEU A 398 11.89 13.32 19.72
N ASN A 399 13.19 13.25 19.40
CA ASN A 399 14.13 14.31 19.72
C ASN A 399 15.20 14.51 18.63
N ALA A 400 15.30 15.74 18.14
CA ALA A 400 16.28 16.21 17.19
C ALA A 400 16.95 17.51 17.64
N SER A 401 17.10 17.72 18.96
CA SER A 401 17.74 18.94 19.46
C SER A 401 19.18 19.05 18.96
N SER A 402 19.56 20.25 18.53
CA SER A 402 20.88 20.54 17.95
C SER A 402 21.68 21.47 18.86
N MET A 403 23.00 21.28 18.94
CA MET A 403 23.89 22.17 19.70
C MET A 403 24.03 23.55 19.04
N SER A 404 24.46 24.56 19.81
CA SER A 404 24.82 25.87 19.25
C SER A 404 26.14 25.82 18.49
N VAL A 405 26.40 26.83 17.64
CA VAL A 405 27.69 26.96 16.94
C VAL A 405 28.84 27.05 17.94
N ALA A 406 28.65 27.78 19.04
CA ALA A 406 29.67 27.98 20.06
C ALA A 406 30.02 26.68 20.79
N GLU A 407 29.03 25.88 21.18
CA GLU A 407 29.25 24.60 21.84
C GLU A 407 29.96 23.61 20.93
N TYR A 408 29.62 23.59 19.63
CA TYR A 408 30.27 22.75 18.62
C TYR A 408 31.73 23.16 18.40
N GLN A 409 31.99 24.45 18.17
CA GLN A 409 33.36 24.98 17.99
C GLN A 409 34.24 24.77 19.22
N ALA A 410 33.64 24.75 20.42
CA ALA A 410 34.33 24.44 21.66
C ALA A 410 34.54 22.93 21.90
N ASN A 411 34.09 22.05 20.99
CA ASN A 411 34.07 20.59 21.17
C ASN A 411 33.40 20.16 22.48
N THR A 412 32.32 20.85 22.87
CA THR A 412 31.56 20.49 24.07
C THR A 412 30.89 19.15 23.84
N ALA A 413 31.08 18.19 24.75
CA ALA A 413 30.34 16.92 24.67
C ALA A 413 28.83 17.20 24.79
N TRP A 414 27.99 16.52 23.99
CA TRP A 414 26.54 16.73 24.02
C TRP A 414 25.96 16.51 25.43
N THR A 415 26.47 15.50 26.14
CA THR A 415 26.10 15.18 27.54
C THR A 415 26.48 16.27 28.55
N ALA A 416 27.40 17.17 28.20
CA ALA A 416 27.79 18.31 29.01
C ALA A 416 27.00 19.60 28.69
N THR A 417 26.14 19.56 27.65
CA THR A 417 25.26 20.69 27.31
C THR A 417 23.99 20.68 28.16
N THR A 418 23.27 21.79 28.16
CA THR A 418 21.94 21.88 28.78
C THR A 418 20.91 20.93 28.16
N LEU A 419 21.10 20.48 26.92
CA LEU A 419 20.19 19.55 26.22
C LEU A 419 20.13 18.17 26.87
N ALA A 420 21.21 17.75 27.54
CA ALA A 420 21.26 16.44 28.19
C ALA A 420 20.20 16.29 29.28
N ASN A 421 19.78 17.41 29.88
CA ASN A 421 18.78 17.46 30.94
C ASN A 421 17.40 17.90 30.44
N ALA A 422 17.19 17.97 29.11
CA ALA A 422 15.90 18.34 28.56
C ALA A 422 14.82 17.32 28.91
N THR A 423 13.65 17.82 29.25
CA THR A 423 12.43 17.02 29.40
C THR A 423 11.71 16.90 28.05
N ILE A 424 10.76 15.98 27.94
CA ILE A 424 10.11 15.65 26.66
C ILE A 424 9.41 16.85 26.00
N ASP A 425 8.88 17.80 26.77
CA ASP A 425 8.27 19.07 26.32
C ASP A 425 9.29 20.11 25.85
N GLN A 426 10.58 19.84 26.06
CA GLN A 426 11.70 20.67 25.63
C GLN A 426 12.44 20.09 24.43
N PHE A 427 12.13 18.85 24.01
CA PHE A 427 12.74 18.23 22.84
C PHE A 427 12.38 18.98 21.56
N TYR A 428 13.31 18.99 20.60
CA TYR A 428 13.01 19.49 19.27
C TYR A 428 12.39 18.36 18.42
N ASN A 429 11.07 18.44 18.20
CA ASN A 429 10.29 17.46 17.43
C ASN A 429 9.05 18.14 16.82
N SER A 430 8.19 17.38 16.16
CA SER A 430 6.99 17.94 15.52
C SER A 430 5.94 18.48 16.48
N VAL A 431 5.94 18.07 17.75
CA VAL A 431 4.94 18.48 18.75
C VAL A 431 5.32 19.82 19.38
N ASN A 432 6.57 19.95 19.82
CA ASN A 432 7.04 21.06 20.65
C ASN A 432 7.43 22.29 19.84
N GLU A 433 7.48 23.44 20.51
CA GLU A 433 8.06 24.67 19.96
C GLU A 433 9.59 24.53 19.81
N GLY A 434 10.15 25.05 18.72
CA GLY A 434 11.59 25.14 18.51
C GLY A 434 12.13 26.50 18.94
N LYS A 435 12.97 26.52 19.97
CA LYS A 435 13.60 27.74 20.50
C LYS A 435 15.07 27.80 20.14
N ALA A 436 15.51 28.97 19.68
CA ALA A 436 16.87 29.16 19.17
C ALA A 436 17.92 29.02 20.28
N ARG A 437 18.93 28.19 20.05
CA ARG A 437 20.23 28.28 20.73
C ARG A 437 21.03 29.45 20.14
N GLY A 438 21.84 30.08 20.98
CA GLY A 438 22.70 31.20 20.60
C GLY A 438 23.79 31.44 21.64
N THR A 439 24.34 32.65 21.70
CA THR A 439 25.51 32.99 22.54
C THR A 439 25.17 33.43 23.97
N GLY A 440 23.88 33.48 24.33
CA GLY A 440 23.40 33.85 25.66
C GLY A 440 23.45 32.68 26.67
N ALA A 441 22.95 32.92 27.88
CA ALA A 441 22.78 31.86 28.88
C ALA A 441 21.74 30.85 28.39
N LEU A 442 22.20 29.67 27.96
CA LEU A 442 21.35 28.61 27.41
C LEU A 442 20.63 27.86 28.54
N THR A 443 19.43 27.41 28.23
CA THR A 443 18.63 26.49 29.05
C THR A 443 18.40 25.18 28.29
N ALA A 444 17.73 24.21 28.92
CA ALA A 444 17.35 22.96 28.24
C ALA A 444 16.23 23.15 27.20
N ALA A 445 15.45 24.23 27.31
CA ALA A 445 14.38 24.57 26.37
C ALA A 445 14.87 25.20 25.06
N ASP A 446 16.09 25.75 25.04
CA ASP A 446 16.72 26.28 23.83
C ASP A 446 17.23 25.09 23.01
N ASN A 447 16.42 24.57 22.10
CA ASN A 447 16.59 23.19 21.61
C ASN A 447 17.06 23.09 20.15
N THR A 448 17.11 24.18 19.40
CA THR A 448 17.38 24.14 17.97
C THR A 448 18.15 25.35 17.48
N GLY A 449 18.81 25.21 16.34
CA GLY A 449 19.28 26.35 15.56
C GLY A 449 18.15 27.15 14.89
N VAL A 450 17.18 26.44 14.33
CA VAL A 450 16.10 27.03 13.50
C VAL A 450 14.80 27.00 14.27
N LYS A 451 14.28 28.19 14.60
CA LYS A 451 13.00 28.35 15.29
C LYS A 451 11.86 27.76 14.46
N LYS A 452 10.88 27.21 15.17
CA LYS A 452 9.61 26.75 14.60
C LYS A 452 8.51 26.90 15.64
N ALA A 453 7.27 27.06 15.18
CA ALA A 453 6.13 26.98 16.09
C ALA A 453 5.93 25.53 16.58
N ALA A 454 5.16 25.37 17.65
CA ALA A 454 4.62 24.05 18.01
C ALA A 454 3.81 23.48 16.82
N GLN A 455 3.71 22.15 16.75
CA GLN A 455 2.95 21.45 15.71
C GLN A 455 3.49 21.60 14.26
N GLU A 456 4.69 22.15 14.07
CA GLU A 456 5.36 22.18 12.78
C GLU A 456 6.23 20.92 12.53
N PRO A 457 6.17 20.31 11.33
CA PRO A 457 6.90 19.08 11.01
C PRO A 457 8.41 19.17 11.23
N VAL A 458 8.94 18.20 11.98
CA VAL A 458 10.36 17.84 12.04
C VAL A 458 10.46 16.37 11.65
N ALA A 459 11.14 16.10 10.55
CA ALA A 459 11.15 14.77 9.94
C ALA A 459 12.47 14.52 9.20
N ILE A 460 12.61 13.31 8.68
CA ILE A 460 13.69 12.97 7.76
C ILE A 460 13.44 13.68 6.42
N THR A 461 14.38 14.53 6.02
CA THR A 461 14.42 15.37 4.81
C THR A 461 15.77 15.13 4.11
N ILE A 462 15.98 15.74 2.94
CA ILE A 462 17.32 15.81 2.33
C ILE A 462 17.96 17.18 2.51
N ALA A 463 19.28 17.19 2.62
CA ALA A 463 20.11 18.38 2.55
C ALA A 463 21.09 18.29 1.40
N TYR A 464 21.39 19.46 0.81
CA TYR A 464 22.48 19.63 -0.16
C TYR A 464 23.73 20.06 0.60
N LEU A 465 24.81 19.30 0.44
CA LEU A 465 26.11 19.62 1.02
C LEU A 465 26.87 20.62 0.15
N SER A 466 27.92 21.24 0.70
CA SER A 466 28.74 22.23 0.00
C SER A 466 29.47 21.68 -1.23
N ASP A 467 29.69 20.37 -1.29
CA ASP A 467 30.26 19.65 -2.44
C ASP A 467 29.22 19.32 -3.53
N GLY A 468 27.96 19.69 -3.32
CA GLY A 468 26.84 19.42 -4.23
C GLY A 468 26.15 18.08 -4.00
N SER A 469 26.68 17.21 -3.13
CA SER A 469 26.04 15.92 -2.81
C SER A 469 24.75 16.08 -2.01
N VAL A 470 23.88 15.08 -2.08
CA VAL A 470 22.60 15.05 -1.35
C VAL A 470 22.66 13.95 -0.28
N VAL A 471 22.30 14.30 0.96
CA VAL A 471 22.29 13.38 2.11
C VAL A 471 20.94 13.41 2.84
N PRO A 472 20.50 12.26 3.41
CA PRO A 472 19.36 12.24 4.32
C PRO A 472 19.74 12.91 5.65
N THR A 473 18.83 13.71 6.19
CA THR A 473 19.04 14.44 7.43
C THR A 473 17.75 14.60 8.20
N VAL A 474 17.84 14.94 9.48
CA VAL A 474 16.68 15.34 10.28
C VAL A 474 16.68 16.85 10.45
N GLY A 475 15.54 17.48 10.17
CA GLY A 475 15.40 18.92 10.33
C GLY A 475 13.97 19.42 10.14
N ARG A 476 13.80 20.74 10.24
CA ARG A 476 12.55 21.40 9.86
C ARG A 476 12.38 21.30 8.35
N ALA A 477 11.21 20.87 7.89
CA ALA A 477 10.86 20.94 6.49
C ALA A 477 10.86 22.40 6.00
N ARG A 478 11.31 22.66 4.76
CA ARG A 478 11.41 24.03 4.25
C ARG A 478 10.02 24.66 4.19
N THR A 479 9.80 25.71 4.98
CA THR A 479 8.62 26.58 4.87
C THR A 479 9.08 27.87 4.21
N TYR A 480 8.55 28.23 3.03
CA TYR A 480 8.97 29.46 2.34
C TYR A 480 8.59 30.69 3.17
N ALA A 481 9.53 31.62 3.33
CA ALA A 481 9.24 32.95 3.82
C ALA A 481 8.77 33.79 2.62
N GLY A 482 7.47 34.14 2.58
CA GLY A 482 6.98 35.19 1.69
C GLY A 482 5.76 34.85 0.84
N ASP A 483 5.37 33.58 0.70
CA ASP A 483 4.14 33.21 0.00
C ASP A 483 3.41 32.18 0.86
N GLU A 484 2.14 32.47 1.16
CA GLU A 484 1.20 31.49 1.70
C GLU A 484 1.21 30.28 0.76
N PHE A 485 1.96 29.23 1.10
CA PHE A 485 1.58 27.89 0.71
C PHE A 485 0.25 27.67 1.40
N ALA A 486 -0.81 28.02 0.67
CA ALA A 486 -2.18 27.85 1.05
C ALA A 486 -2.30 26.46 1.66
N ASN A 487 -2.56 26.39 2.97
CA ASN A 487 -2.99 25.18 3.64
C ASN A 487 -3.97 24.52 2.68
N ALA A 488 -3.63 23.35 2.13
CA ALA A 488 -4.48 22.63 1.18
C ALA A 488 -5.71 22.02 1.88
N GLY A 489 -6.34 22.76 2.80
CA GLY A 489 -7.47 22.32 3.61
C GLY A 489 -7.16 21.18 4.57
N LEU A 490 -5.88 20.79 4.75
CA LEU A 490 -5.49 19.81 5.75
C LEU A 490 -5.36 20.52 7.09
N THR A 491 -6.45 20.59 7.82
CA THR A 491 -6.46 21.01 9.22
C THR A 491 -5.56 20.05 10.00
N VAL A 492 -4.66 20.59 10.83
CA VAL A 492 -3.97 19.78 11.84
C VAL A 492 -5.07 19.09 12.65
N GLN A 493 -5.11 17.77 12.58
CA GLN A 493 -6.07 16.97 13.35
C GLN A 493 -5.58 16.98 14.80
N ASP A 494 -6.05 17.96 15.57
CA ASP A 494 -5.93 17.94 17.02
C ASP A 494 -6.76 16.77 17.54
N LYS A 495 -6.09 15.75 18.10
CA LYS A 495 -6.64 14.66 18.93
C LYS A 495 -8.13 14.36 18.70
N ALA A 496 -8.54 13.98 17.49
CA ALA A 496 -9.88 13.45 17.31
C ALA A 496 -9.92 12.06 17.96
N ASN A 497 -10.75 11.90 19.00
CA ASN A 497 -11.12 10.61 19.59
C ASN A 497 -9.98 9.80 20.29
N GLY A 498 -8.99 10.47 20.88
CA GLY A 498 -7.96 9.80 21.70
C GLY A 498 -6.85 9.08 20.91
N LYS A 499 -6.70 9.40 19.63
CA LYS A 499 -5.73 8.77 18.71
C LYS A 499 -4.38 9.50 18.64
N ALA A 500 -3.41 8.85 18.00
CA ALA A 500 -2.05 9.35 17.78
C ALA A 500 -2.03 10.71 17.08
N TYR A 501 -1.04 11.55 17.42
CA TYR A 501 -0.88 12.88 16.85
C TYR A 501 -0.40 12.78 15.38
N VAL A 502 -1.15 13.34 14.43
CA VAL A 502 -0.84 13.29 12.99
C VAL A 502 -0.44 14.69 12.50
N THR A 503 0.80 14.84 12.05
CA THR A 503 1.27 16.08 11.43
C THR A 503 0.97 16.02 9.93
N ASN A 504 -0.12 16.64 9.48
CA ASN A 504 -0.50 16.71 8.05
C ASN A 504 -0.29 18.12 7.43
N LYS A 505 0.44 18.99 8.12
CA LYS A 505 0.81 20.31 7.59
C LYS A 505 1.69 20.11 6.36
N GLN A 506 1.28 20.72 5.24
CA GLN A 506 2.04 20.64 3.99
C GLN A 506 3.40 21.31 4.18
N ALA A 507 4.48 20.60 3.84
CA ALA A 507 5.83 21.12 3.87
C ALA A 507 6.71 20.45 2.80
N ASP A 508 7.71 21.18 2.31
CA ASP A 508 8.64 20.66 1.32
C ASP A 508 9.74 19.84 1.99
N MET A 509 9.53 18.53 2.01
CA MET A 509 10.49 17.54 2.50
C MET A 509 11.65 17.29 1.52
N LEU A 510 11.48 17.71 0.26
CA LEU A 510 12.41 17.47 -0.87
C LEU A 510 12.69 15.99 -1.19
N ILE A 511 12.07 15.08 -0.44
CA ILE A 511 12.20 13.63 -0.52
C ILE A 511 10.82 12.98 -0.50
N ARG A 512 10.71 11.82 -1.16
CA ARG A 512 9.66 10.83 -0.95
C ARG A 512 10.30 9.59 -0.35
N ILE A 513 9.88 9.21 0.85
CA ILE A 513 10.25 7.93 1.47
C ILE A 513 9.12 6.94 1.20
N GLY A 514 9.44 5.71 0.83
CA GLY A 514 8.52 4.58 0.70
C GLY A 514 9.12 3.34 1.35
N PHE A 515 8.36 2.26 1.42
CA PHE A 515 8.94 0.96 1.71
C PHE A 515 9.70 0.49 0.46
N ASP A 516 10.85 -0.14 0.64
CA ASP A 516 11.60 -0.79 -0.45
C ASP A 516 11.09 -2.22 -0.58
N HIS A 517 10.13 -2.40 -1.48
CA HIS A 517 9.59 -3.71 -1.80
C HIS A 517 9.10 -3.74 -3.23
N ASP A 518 9.27 -4.91 -3.85
CA ASP A 518 8.80 -5.15 -5.20
C ASP A 518 7.33 -5.55 -5.21
N TYR A 519 6.56 -4.88 -6.06
CA TYR A 519 5.17 -5.16 -6.29
C TYR A 519 5.00 -6.05 -7.52
N SER A 520 4.93 -7.36 -7.32
CA SER A 520 4.51 -8.26 -8.40
C SER A 520 2.98 -8.37 -8.42
N TYR A 521 2.35 -7.62 -9.31
CA TYR A 521 0.96 -7.93 -9.65
C TYR A 521 0.93 -9.17 -10.52
N LEU A 522 -0.15 -9.94 -10.43
CA LEU A 522 -0.48 -10.90 -11.46
C LEU A 522 -0.73 -10.14 -12.77
N ALA A 523 0.27 -10.09 -13.63
CA ALA A 523 0.23 -9.46 -14.94
C ALA A 523 -0.70 -10.23 -15.89
N ARG A 524 -1.90 -9.70 -16.12
CA ARG A 524 -2.91 -10.43 -16.89
C ARG A 524 -2.65 -10.36 -18.39
N ALA A 525 -2.73 -11.50 -19.08
CA ALA A 525 -2.65 -11.62 -20.52
C ALA A 525 -4.00 -12.03 -21.12
N SER A 526 -4.34 -11.43 -22.26
CA SER A 526 -5.48 -11.86 -23.07
C SER A 526 -5.03 -12.94 -24.05
N LYS A 527 -5.74 -14.07 -24.07
CA LYS A 527 -5.59 -15.10 -25.10
C LYS A 527 -6.89 -15.28 -25.85
N VAL A 528 -6.80 -15.33 -27.18
CA VAL A 528 -7.93 -15.64 -28.04
C VAL A 528 -8.33 -17.10 -27.86
N ASP A 529 -9.57 -17.40 -28.18
CA ASP A 529 -10.08 -18.77 -28.17
C ASP A 529 -9.18 -19.71 -28.95
N GLY A 530 -8.86 -20.87 -28.35
CA GLY A 530 -7.99 -21.84 -28.98
C GLY A 530 -7.49 -22.93 -28.05
N THR A 531 -6.66 -23.81 -28.61
CA THR A 531 -6.00 -24.89 -27.87
C THR A 531 -4.56 -24.52 -27.60
N TYR A 532 -4.14 -24.65 -26.35
CA TYR A 532 -2.83 -24.24 -25.88
C TYR A 532 -2.18 -25.33 -25.03
N PHE A 533 -0.85 -25.23 -24.91
CA PHE A 533 -0.10 -25.87 -23.84
C PHE A 533 0.09 -24.85 -22.72
N VAL A 534 -0.13 -25.27 -21.48
CA VAL A 534 0.11 -24.43 -20.30
C VAL A 534 1.43 -24.85 -19.69
N ARG A 535 2.37 -23.90 -19.54
CA ARG A 535 3.70 -24.13 -19.00
C ARG A 535 3.90 -23.33 -17.72
N LEU A 536 4.54 -23.93 -16.74
CA LEU A 536 4.98 -23.28 -15.51
C LEU A 536 6.14 -22.33 -15.82
N SER A 537 6.03 -21.08 -15.36
CA SER A 537 7.17 -20.18 -15.28
C SER A 537 7.53 -19.97 -13.81
N THR A 538 8.77 -20.31 -13.44
CA THR A 538 9.23 -20.18 -12.05
C THR A 538 10.75 -20.00 -11.98
N THR A 539 11.24 -19.37 -10.92
CA THR A 539 12.68 -19.28 -10.63
C THR A 539 13.22 -20.50 -9.87
N LYS A 540 12.35 -21.47 -9.57
CA LYS A 540 12.74 -22.69 -8.83
C LYS A 540 13.72 -23.54 -9.65
N ALA A 541 14.92 -23.74 -9.09
CA ALA A 541 15.95 -24.59 -9.70
C ALA A 541 15.51 -26.07 -9.71
N ALA A 542 15.83 -26.77 -10.79
CA ALA A 542 15.53 -28.19 -10.92
C ALA A 542 16.32 -29.03 -9.91
N SER A 543 15.61 -29.85 -9.14
CA SER A 543 16.19 -30.89 -8.28
C SER A 543 15.91 -32.30 -8.88
N GLN A 544 16.72 -33.30 -8.52
CA GLN A 544 16.55 -34.65 -9.10
C GLN A 544 15.18 -35.24 -8.75
N GLY A 545 14.42 -35.61 -9.78
CA GLY A 545 13.09 -36.22 -9.65
C GLY A 545 11.94 -35.23 -9.49
N GLU A 546 12.22 -33.92 -9.47
CA GLU A 546 11.20 -32.89 -9.36
C GLU A 546 10.66 -32.48 -10.74
N LYS A 547 9.34 -32.67 -10.94
CA LYS A 547 8.66 -32.26 -12.17
C LYS A 547 8.10 -30.84 -12.13
N ARG A 548 8.09 -30.19 -10.96
CA ARG A 548 7.68 -28.79 -10.77
C ARG A 548 8.89 -27.86 -10.93
N VAL A 549 9.29 -27.64 -12.19
CA VAL A 549 10.44 -26.81 -12.57
C VAL A 549 10.05 -25.87 -13.70
N ASP A 550 10.87 -24.85 -13.94
CA ASP A 550 10.62 -23.89 -15.02
C ASP A 550 10.45 -24.60 -16.38
N GLY A 551 9.40 -24.24 -17.10
CA GLY A 551 9.07 -24.79 -18.39
C GLY A 551 8.30 -26.11 -18.40
N SER A 552 8.01 -26.71 -17.23
CA SER A 552 7.13 -27.90 -17.11
C SER A 552 5.72 -27.61 -17.60
N TYR A 553 5.06 -28.61 -18.15
CA TYR A 553 3.69 -28.52 -18.63
C TYR A 553 2.69 -28.91 -17.55
N ILE A 554 1.55 -28.23 -17.50
CA ILE A 554 0.38 -28.71 -16.76
C ILE A 554 -0.33 -29.73 -17.62
N VAL A 555 -0.54 -30.93 -17.10
CA VAL A 555 -1.19 -32.04 -17.80
C VAL A 555 -2.22 -32.71 -16.89
N SER A 556 -3.14 -33.49 -17.46
CA SER A 556 -4.14 -34.25 -16.73
C SER A 556 -3.87 -35.76 -16.81
N ASP A 557 -4.09 -36.52 -15.73
CA ASP A 557 -3.99 -37.98 -15.76
C ASP A 557 -5.32 -38.57 -16.23
N PHE A 558 -5.33 -39.89 -16.41
CA PHE A 558 -6.52 -40.67 -16.72
C PHE A 558 -7.62 -40.58 -15.65
N ALA A 559 -7.33 -40.11 -14.43
CA ALA A 559 -8.31 -39.86 -13.39
C ALA A 559 -8.82 -38.41 -13.38
N GLY A 560 -8.33 -37.55 -14.28
CA GLY A 560 -8.70 -36.14 -14.37
C GLY A 560 -7.98 -35.24 -13.35
N HIS A 561 -6.94 -35.74 -12.66
CA HIS A 561 -6.12 -34.93 -11.78
C HIS A 561 -5.04 -34.19 -12.56
N MET A 562 -4.74 -32.97 -12.12
CA MET A 562 -3.71 -32.14 -12.73
C MET A 562 -2.36 -32.34 -12.05
N TYR A 563 -1.28 -32.31 -12.82
CA TYR A 563 0.11 -32.32 -12.34
C TYR A 563 1.07 -31.65 -13.32
N TYR A 564 2.29 -31.40 -12.84
CA TYR A 564 3.40 -30.94 -13.66
C TYR A 564 4.12 -32.11 -14.33
N ASP A 565 4.42 -31.96 -15.62
CA ASP A 565 5.23 -32.92 -16.36
C ASP A 565 6.26 -32.26 -17.29
N VAL A 566 7.39 -32.93 -17.48
CA VAL A 566 8.43 -32.51 -18.41
C VAL A 566 8.31 -33.41 -19.65
N LYS A 567 8.37 -32.79 -20.84
CA LYS A 567 8.28 -33.53 -22.10
C LYS A 567 9.56 -34.36 -22.30
N GLU A 568 9.43 -35.68 -22.31
CA GLU A 568 10.51 -36.60 -22.65
C GLU A 568 10.71 -36.71 -24.17
N ASN A 569 11.91 -37.13 -24.62
CA ASN A 569 12.29 -37.14 -26.05
C ASN A 569 11.33 -37.97 -26.93
N GLU A 570 10.76 -39.04 -26.40
CA GLU A 570 9.86 -39.95 -27.11
C GLU A 570 8.39 -39.50 -27.08
N GLN A 571 8.05 -38.44 -26.34
CA GLN A 571 6.69 -37.95 -26.21
C GLN A 571 6.41 -36.81 -27.20
N ASP A 572 5.23 -36.81 -27.81
CA ASP A 572 4.72 -35.67 -28.57
C ASP A 572 3.37 -35.21 -28.05
N PHE A 573 3.38 -34.12 -27.28
CA PHE A 573 2.20 -33.53 -26.65
C PHE A 573 1.16 -33.02 -27.67
N ASN A 574 1.54 -32.81 -28.94
CA ASN A 574 0.57 -32.49 -30.00
C ASN A 574 -0.45 -33.62 -30.24
N HIS A 575 -0.10 -34.85 -29.93
CA HIS A 575 -0.95 -36.03 -30.08
C HIS A 575 -1.56 -36.52 -28.75
N MET A 576 -1.43 -35.74 -27.66
CA MET A 576 -1.89 -36.13 -26.32
C MET A 576 -2.89 -35.09 -25.79
N PRO A 577 -4.21 -35.29 -26.01
CA PRO A 577 -5.25 -34.33 -25.59
C PRO A 577 -5.21 -34.00 -24.09
N ALA A 578 -4.84 -34.94 -23.22
CA ALA A 578 -4.59 -34.74 -21.79
C ALA A 578 -3.57 -33.62 -21.46
N THR A 579 -2.67 -33.28 -22.40
CA THR A 579 -1.66 -32.21 -22.24
C THR A 579 -2.12 -30.87 -22.81
N GLN A 580 -3.29 -30.84 -23.45
CA GLN A 580 -3.82 -29.70 -24.19
C GLN A 580 -5.00 -29.08 -23.47
N TRP A 581 -5.04 -27.76 -23.49
CA TRP A 581 -6.02 -26.96 -22.77
C TRP A 581 -6.77 -26.08 -23.75
N VAL A 582 -8.09 -26.21 -23.75
CA VAL A 582 -8.99 -25.34 -24.49
C VAL A 582 -9.22 -24.08 -23.67
N VAL A 583 -8.81 -22.95 -24.21
CA VAL A 583 -9.00 -21.62 -23.64
C VAL A 583 -10.16 -20.96 -24.37
N LYS A 584 -11.15 -20.47 -23.63
CA LYS A 584 -12.29 -19.69 -24.15
C LYS A 584 -12.42 -18.38 -23.40
N GLN A 585 -12.56 -17.26 -24.09
CA GLN A 585 -12.91 -15.99 -23.46
C GLN A 585 -14.33 -16.05 -22.89
N LEU A 586 -14.53 -15.40 -21.75
CA LEU A 586 -15.84 -15.30 -21.10
C LEU A 586 -16.34 -13.85 -21.20
N GLY A 587 -17.61 -13.69 -21.59
CA GLY A 587 -18.36 -12.43 -21.55
C GLY A 587 -18.06 -11.41 -22.64
N CYS A 588 -16.94 -11.53 -23.39
CA CYS A 588 -16.46 -10.48 -24.30
C CYS A 588 -16.40 -10.88 -25.77
N ASP A 589 -17.49 -11.43 -26.29
CA ASP A 589 -17.64 -11.71 -27.72
C ASP A 589 -17.79 -10.39 -28.49
N ASN A 590 -16.88 -10.11 -29.44
CA ASN A 590 -16.84 -8.90 -30.31
C ASN A 590 -16.34 -7.59 -29.67
N ARG A 591 -15.08 -7.59 -29.23
CA ARG A 591 -14.36 -6.34 -28.87
C ARG A 591 -14.32 -5.36 -30.04
N THR A 592 -15.15 -4.33 -30.00
CA THR A 592 -15.20 -3.31 -31.05
C THR A 592 -15.26 -1.89 -30.48
N ALA A 593 -15.46 -1.73 -29.16
CA ALA A 593 -15.57 -0.45 -28.50
C ALA A 593 -14.29 -0.07 -27.72
N PRO A 594 -13.92 1.22 -27.65
CA PRO A 594 -12.80 1.71 -26.83
C PRO A 594 -12.94 1.49 -25.31
N GLN A 595 -14.10 1.01 -24.86
CA GLN A 595 -14.45 0.77 -23.45
C GLN A 595 -14.34 -0.72 -23.06
N ASP A 596 -13.95 -1.58 -24.00
CA ASP A 596 -13.85 -3.02 -23.80
C ASP A 596 -12.55 -3.38 -23.07
N ASN A 597 -12.68 -4.21 -22.03
CA ASN A 597 -11.58 -4.70 -21.21
C ASN A 597 -10.53 -5.40 -22.10
N GLU A 598 -9.30 -4.90 -22.04
CA GLU A 598 -8.16 -5.44 -22.78
C GLU A 598 -7.79 -6.87 -22.33
N THR A 599 -8.19 -7.27 -21.11
CA THR A 599 -7.84 -8.53 -20.43
C THR A 599 -9.04 -9.27 -19.82
N PRO A 600 -9.97 -9.81 -20.64
CA PRO A 600 -11.12 -10.53 -20.13
C PRO A 600 -10.73 -11.88 -19.50
N ARG A 601 -11.64 -12.43 -18.69
CA ARG A 601 -11.46 -13.77 -18.10
C ARG A 601 -11.48 -14.84 -19.19
N VAL A 602 -10.76 -15.91 -18.92
CA VAL A 602 -10.82 -17.13 -19.74
C VAL A 602 -11.26 -18.32 -18.89
N LYS A 603 -12.03 -19.20 -19.53
CA LYS A 603 -12.29 -20.55 -19.04
C LYS A 603 -11.31 -21.50 -19.69
N ILE A 604 -10.67 -22.32 -18.86
CA ILE A 604 -9.67 -23.28 -19.33
C ILE A 604 -10.07 -24.67 -18.93
N THR A 605 -10.24 -25.51 -19.94
CA THR A 605 -10.74 -26.87 -19.79
C THR A 605 -9.79 -27.82 -20.50
N ASN A 606 -9.46 -28.95 -19.88
CA ASN A 606 -8.64 -29.95 -20.54
C ASN A 606 -9.37 -30.46 -21.78
N ARG A 607 -8.62 -30.71 -22.86
CA ARG A 607 -9.21 -31.18 -24.11
C ARG A 607 -9.76 -32.62 -24.01
N GLU A 608 -9.30 -33.42 -23.06
CA GLU A 608 -9.68 -34.84 -22.94
C GLU A 608 -10.78 -35.11 -21.91
N PHE A 609 -10.63 -34.58 -20.69
CA PHE A 609 -11.45 -35.01 -19.55
C PHE A 609 -12.53 -34.01 -19.13
N ASP A 610 -12.71 -32.90 -19.87
CA ASP A 610 -13.62 -31.79 -19.54
C ASP A 610 -13.45 -31.22 -18.11
N ASN A 611 -12.35 -31.56 -17.42
CA ASN A 611 -12.00 -30.97 -16.13
C ASN A 611 -11.56 -29.52 -16.34
N ILE A 612 -12.12 -28.65 -15.51
CA ILE A 612 -11.77 -27.23 -15.51
C ILE A 612 -10.46 -27.09 -14.74
N ALA A 613 -9.41 -26.63 -15.43
CA ALA A 613 -8.15 -26.32 -14.76
C ALA A 613 -8.29 -25.04 -13.95
N PHE A 614 -8.73 -23.96 -14.60
CA PHE A 614 -8.88 -22.65 -13.99
C PHE A 614 -9.97 -21.84 -14.71
N GLU A 615 -10.69 -21.00 -13.96
CA GLU A 615 -11.46 -19.88 -14.53
C GLU A 615 -10.87 -18.57 -14.01
N VAL A 616 -9.93 -18.00 -14.75
CA VAL A 616 -9.10 -16.87 -14.30
C VAL A 616 -8.81 -15.94 -15.47
N SER A 617 -8.56 -14.65 -15.24
CA SER A 617 -7.88 -13.83 -16.24
C SER A 617 -6.38 -14.17 -16.14
N PHE A 618 -5.83 -14.77 -17.18
CA PHE A 618 -4.54 -15.46 -17.14
C PHE A 618 -3.37 -14.53 -16.82
N THR A 619 -2.33 -15.04 -16.17
CA THR A 619 -0.98 -14.45 -16.10
C THR A 619 -0.07 -15.36 -16.93
N MET A 620 0.74 -14.83 -17.84
CA MET A 620 1.77 -15.61 -18.53
C MET A 620 3.12 -15.47 -17.85
#